data_AF-A0A3C1X714-F1
#
_entry.id   AF-A0A3C1X714-F1
#
_cell.length_a   1.000
_cell.length_b   1.000
_cell.length_c   1.000
_cell.angle_alpha   90.00
_cell.angle_beta   90.00
_cell.angle_gamma   90.00
#
_symmetry.space_group_name_H-M   'P 1'
#
loop_
_entity.id
_entity.type
_entity.pdbx_description
1 polymer ?
#
loop_
_entity_poly.entity_id
_entity_poly.type
_entity_poly.pdbx_seq_one_letter_code
_entity_poly.pdbx_strand_id
1 'polypeptide(L)'
;MRVFRGCAAIALLGAVAVSPQLLADDFQYQFEGISIPKAVADEPVRSELSIEAAAKYLEQGSVAWSGQRKCVSCHTNGTYMTIRPLLSKTLGPPEAANRTFFVEQLQKLQSEPLDRLKQSTRPAQVIYIAAGLAEWDAASGGVLSAETETALQLMFQIQTDEGTWGTLDCWPPFESDAYHEATVAAMAAAAAPGWIAKVAATPDSVSAVGLEKLRKYLRTQPPLHDYSRVLLLWAAARMPDLLPEAQRQELRQVLLKHQKSDGSWSIRSFAAAEAWGGGNRAAKLKAEPDFADPPGDGHMTGLAIVVL
;
A
#
# COMPACT_ATOMS: atom_id res chain seq x y z
N MET A 1 26.25 75.14 -17.35
CA MET A 1 26.44 74.85 -18.78
C MET A 1 26.89 73.40 -18.89
N ARG A 2 26.07 72.55 -19.52
CA ARG A 2 26.26 71.09 -19.61
C ARG A 2 27.47 70.76 -20.50
N VAL A 3 28.33 69.86 -20.05
CA VAL A 3 29.27 69.12 -20.91
C VAL A 3 29.05 67.64 -20.64
N PHE A 4 28.31 66.99 -21.53
CA PHE A 4 28.18 65.54 -21.59
C PHE A 4 29.42 64.97 -22.30
N ARG A 5 30.17 64.10 -21.62
CA ARG A 5 31.10 63.15 -22.26
C ARG A 5 30.51 61.75 -22.07
N GLY A 6 30.14 61.12 -23.18
CA GLY A 6 29.62 59.77 -23.21
C GLY A 6 30.72 58.74 -22.92
N CYS A 7 30.49 57.88 -21.94
CA CYS A 7 31.18 56.61 -21.81
C CYS A 7 30.19 55.52 -22.21
N ALA A 8 30.49 54.85 -23.33
CA ALA A 8 29.87 53.57 -23.67
C ALA A 8 30.41 52.52 -22.70
N ALA A 9 29.53 51.93 -21.89
CA ALA A 9 29.83 50.75 -21.10
C ALA A 9 28.95 49.60 -21.59
N ILE A 10 29.62 48.53 -21.99
CA ILE A 10 29.12 47.31 -22.59
C ILE A 10 28.10 46.65 -21.65
N ALA A 11 26.89 46.42 -22.15
CA ALA A 11 25.90 45.59 -21.48
C ALA A 11 26.36 44.13 -21.53
N LEU A 12 26.89 43.62 -20.40
CA LEU A 12 26.97 42.18 -20.18
C LEU A 12 25.54 41.64 -20.10
N LEU A 13 25.08 41.00 -21.18
CA LEU A 13 23.96 40.07 -21.15
C LEU A 13 24.35 38.94 -20.21
N GLY A 14 23.95 39.06 -18.94
CA GLY A 14 23.93 37.95 -18.00
C GLY A 14 22.99 36.89 -18.56
N ALA A 15 23.56 35.84 -19.15
CA ALA A 15 22.83 34.60 -19.34
C ALA A 15 22.42 34.14 -17.94
N VAL A 16 21.12 34.29 -17.63
CA VAL A 16 20.51 33.61 -16.49
C VAL A 16 20.64 32.13 -16.81
N ALA A 17 21.71 31.52 -16.29
CA ALA A 17 21.81 30.09 -16.19
C ALA A 17 20.66 29.67 -15.27
N VAL A 18 19.56 29.26 -15.89
CA VAL A 18 18.50 28.54 -15.19
C VAL A 18 19.18 27.29 -14.64
N SER A 19 19.42 27.28 -13.34
CA SER A 19 19.92 26.12 -12.62
C SER A 19 19.02 24.92 -12.99
N PRO A 20 19.56 23.76 -13.41
CA PRO A 20 18.76 22.58 -13.78
C PRO A 20 18.04 21.92 -12.59
N GLN A 21 18.01 22.57 -11.42
CA GLN A 21 17.37 22.09 -10.21
C GLN A 21 16.02 22.78 -10.06
N LEU A 22 14.98 22.27 -10.75
CA LEU A 22 13.53 22.33 -10.39
C LEU A 22 12.59 22.00 -11.58
N LEU A 23 12.95 21.07 -12.49
CA LEU A 23 11.92 20.33 -13.22
C LEU A 23 11.57 19.12 -12.37
N ALA A 24 10.50 19.24 -11.57
CA ALA A 24 9.92 18.08 -10.89
C ALA A 24 9.42 17.11 -11.97
N ASP A 25 9.86 15.84 -11.96
CA ASP A 25 9.51 14.85 -13.01
C ASP A 25 8.02 14.94 -13.41
N ASP A 26 7.67 15.16 -14.67
CA ASP A 26 6.27 15.33 -15.13
C ASP A 26 5.40 14.06 -14.96
N PHE A 27 6.00 12.96 -14.53
CA PHE A 27 5.38 11.64 -14.46
C PHE A 27 5.28 11.12 -13.02
N GLN A 28 4.18 10.40 -12.74
CA GLN A 28 4.05 9.58 -11.55
C GLN A 28 4.93 8.33 -11.68
N TYR A 29 4.91 7.68 -12.85
CA TYR A 29 5.77 6.55 -13.17
C TYR A 29 6.38 6.73 -14.56
N GLN A 30 7.68 6.47 -14.68
CA GLN A 30 8.39 6.48 -15.95
C GLN A 30 9.45 5.39 -15.98
N PHE A 31 9.35 4.48 -16.94
CA PHE A 31 10.32 3.40 -17.14
C PHE A 31 10.23 2.89 -18.58
N GLU A 32 11.34 2.90 -19.30
CA GLU A 32 11.40 2.53 -20.73
C GLU A 32 10.29 3.23 -21.54
N GLY A 33 9.41 2.48 -22.19
CA GLY A 33 8.28 3.00 -22.97
C GLY A 33 7.04 3.36 -22.15
N ILE A 34 7.06 3.19 -20.82
CA ILE A 34 5.93 3.49 -19.93
C ILE A 34 6.07 4.92 -19.41
N SER A 35 5.01 5.71 -19.54
CA SER A 35 4.90 7.05 -18.99
C SER A 35 3.48 7.27 -18.49
N ILE A 36 3.35 7.40 -17.17
CA ILE A 36 2.08 7.68 -16.48
C ILE A 36 2.21 9.10 -15.89
N PRO A 37 1.41 10.08 -16.35
CA PRO A 37 1.49 11.44 -15.85
C PRO A 37 1.08 11.52 -14.37
N LYS A 38 1.49 12.58 -13.68
CA LYS A 38 0.97 12.86 -12.34
C LYS A 38 -0.51 13.27 -12.44
N ALA A 39 -1.30 12.81 -11.47
CA ALA A 39 -2.65 13.32 -11.29
C ALA A 39 -2.62 14.83 -10.99
N VAL A 40 -3.53 15.57 -11.61
CA VAL A 40 -3.70 17.02 -11.43
C VAL A 40 -5.14 17.34 -11.03
N ALA A 41 -5.33 18.44 -10.30
CA ALA A 41 -6.64 18.77 -9.72
C ALA A 41 -7.73 19.06 -10.78
N ASP A 42 -7.32 19.51 -11.97
CA ASP A 42 -8.17 19.82 -13.12
C ASP A 42 -8.16 18.70 -14.18
N GLU A 43 -7.72 17.49 -13.81
CA GLU A 43 -7.74 16.34 -14.72
C GLU A 43 -9.18 16.04 -15.18
N PRO A 44 -9.43 15.94 -16.49
CA PRO A 44 -10.78 15.66 -17.00
C PRO A 44 -11.31 14.31 -16.50
N VAL A 45 -12.47 14.33 -15.87
CA VAL A 45 -13.16 13.12 -15.41
C VAL A 45 -13.94 12.51 -16.57
N ARG A 46 -13.77 11.20 -16.81
CA ARG A 46 -14.55 10.48 -17.82
C ARG A 46 -16.02 10.39 -17.39
N SER A 47 -16.94 10.51 -18.35
CA SER A 47 -18.38 10.32 -18.11
C SER A 47 -18.76 8.87 -17.81
N GLU A 48 -17.91 7.91 -18.17
CA GLU A 48 -18.13 6.49 -17.98
C GLU A 48 -16.86 5.81 -17.44
N LEU A 49 -17.02 4.67 -16.78
CA LEU A 49 -15.91 3.83 -16.35
C LEU A 49 -15.21 3.22 -17.57
N SER A 50 -13.86 3.16 -17.55
CA SER A 50 -13.09 2.34 -18.49
C SER A 50 -12.28 1.32 -17.73
N ILE A 51 -12.72 0.06 -17.81
CA ILE A 51 -12.01 -1.09 -17.25
C ILE A 51 -10.65 -1.27 -17.94
N GLU A 52 -10.59 -1.04 -19.25
CA GLU A 52 -9.35 -1.13 -20.01
C GLU A 52 -8.30 -0.10 -19.54
N ALA A 53 -8.70 1.16 -19.33
CA ALA A 53 -7.79 2.20 -18.86
C ALA A 53 -7.32 1.93 -17.42
N ALA A 54 -8.24 1.50 -16.55
CA ALA A 54 -7.90 1.12 -15.18
C ALA A 54 -6.94 -0.08 -15.13
N ALA A 55 -7.21 -1.13 -15.91
CA ALA A 55 -6.33 -2.28 -16.04
C ALA A 55 -4.96 -1.86 -16.57
N LYS A 56 -4.90 -1.08 -17.66
CA LYS A 56 -3.65 -0.56 -18.22
C LYS A 56 -2.83 0.23 -17.19
N TYR A 57 -3.46 1.10 -16.41
CA TYR A 57 -2.78 1.85 -15.34
C TYR A 57 -2.19 0.92 -14.28
N LEU A 58 -2.95 -0.08 -13.82
CA LEU A 58 -2.47 -1.05 -12.83
C LEU A 58 -1.27 -1.87 -13.35
N GLU A 59 -1.37 -2.40 -14.58
CA GLU A 59 -0.30 -3.19 -15.20
C GLU A 59 0.97 -2.34 -15.40
N GLN A 60 0.82 -1.17 -16.02
CA GLN A 60 1.96 -0.30 -16.33
C GLN A 60 2.61 0.28 -15.08
N GLY A 61 1.83 0.65 -14.07
CA GLY A 61 2.36 1.14 -12.79
C GLY A 61 3.22 0.09 -12.07
N SER A 62 2.77 -1.16 -12.04
CA SER A 62 3.53 -2.27 -11.43
C SER A 62 4.85 -2.51 -12.17
N VAL A 63 4.81 -2.57 -13.51
CA VAL A 63 6.00 -2.79 -14.35
C VAL A 63 7.00 -1.64 -14.20
N ALA A 64 6.52 -0.39 -14.30
CA ALA A 64 7.39 0.77 -14.21
C ALA A 64 8.06 0.90 -12.83
N TRP A 65 7.30 0.67 -11.76
CA TRP A 65 7.88 0.66 -10.42
C TRP A 65 8.94 -0.44 -10.26
N SER A 66 8.61 -1.66 -10.65
CA SER A 66 9.51 -2.82 -10.51
C SER A 66 10.81 -2.62 -11.29
N GLY A 67 10.73 -2.07 -12.51
CA GLY A 67 11.89 -1.75 -13.34
C GLY A 67 12.75 -0.61 -12.79
N GLN A 68 12.13 0.47 -12.34
CA GLN A 68 12.85 1.67 -11.88
C GLN A 68 13.40 1.52 -10.46
N ARG A 69 12.60 1.01 -9.52
CA ARG A 69 12.91 0.95 -8.09
C ARG A 69 13.53 -0.37 -7.66
N LYS A 70 13.30 -1.45 -8.40
CA LYS A 70 13.88 -2.78 -8.16
C LYS A 70 13.62 -3.31 -6.74
N CYS A 71 12.50 -2.93 -6.14
CA CYS A 71 12.00 -3.43 -4.86
C CYS A 71 10.46 -3.55 -4.88
N VAL A 72 9.91 -4.22 -3.86
CA VAL A 72 8.47 -4.22 -3.60
C VAL A 72 8.10 -2.99 -2.76
N SER A 73 6.98 -2.36 -3.05
CA SER A 73 6.43 -1.26 -2.25
C SER A 73 4.94 -1.46 -1.99
N CYS A 74 4.51 -1.07 -0.81
CA CYS A 74 3.16 -1.33 -0.32
C CYS A 74 2.10 -0.68 -1.19
N HIS A 75 2.35 0.53 -1.69
CA HIS A 75 1.36 1.35 -2.40
C HIS A 75 1.48 1.29 -3.92
N THR A 76 2.29 0.38 -4.48
CA THR A 76 2.46 0.21 -5.93
C THR A 76 2.39 -1.26 -6.32
N ASN A 77 3.51 -1.90 -6.67
CA ASN A 77 3.56 -3.30 -7.11
C ASN A 77 3.16 -4.29 -6.01
N GLY A 78 3.33 -3.94 -4.73
CA GLY A 78 2.84 -4.71 -3.58
C GLY A 78 1.31 -4.81 -3.58
N THR A 79 0.61 -3.68 -3.49
CA THR A 79 -0.87 -3.66 -3.57
C THR A 79 -1.38 -4.22 -4.90
N TYR A 80 -0.68 -3.98 -6.02
CA TYR A 80 -1.02 -4.64 -7.28
C TYR A 80 -1.04 -6.17 -7.11
N MET A 81 -0.01 -6.76 -6.50
CA MET A 81 0.07 -8.22 -6.33
C MET A 81 -0.93 -8.78 -5.31
N THR A 82 -1.40 -8.00 -4.34
CA THR A 82 -2.43 -8.47 -3.41
C THR A 82 -3.84 -8.42 -3.99
N ILE A 83 -4.08 -7.62 -5.03
CA ILE A 83 -5.42 -7.40 -5.59
C ILE A 83 -5.57 -8.01 -6.99
N ARG A 84 -4.61 -7.75 -7.90
CA ARG A 84 -4.74 -8.08 -9.31
C ARG A 84 -4.97 -9.57 -9.60
N PRO A 85 -4.37 -10.54 -8.87
CA PRO A 85 -4.67 -11.95 -9.05
C PRO A 85 -6.16 -12.29 -8.84
N LEU A 86 -6.84 -11.63 -7.90
CA LEU A 86 -8.27 -11.83 -7.64
C LEU A 86 -9.16 -11.39 -8.82
N LEU A 87 -8.66 -10.50 -9.67
CA LEU A 87 -9.37 -10.00 -10.85
C LEU A 87 -9.19 -10.89 -12.09
N SER A 88 -8.49 -12.03 -11.97
CA SER A 88 -8.14 -12.88 -13.12
C SER A 88 -9.34 -13.40 -13.92
N LYS A 89 -10.50 -13.57 -13.28
CA LYS A 89 -11.74 -13.98 -13.97
C LYS A 89 -12.26 -12.90 -14.93
N THR A 90 -11.99 -11.64 -14.65
CA THR A 90 -12.51 -10.49 -15.42
C THR A 90 -11.45 -9.91 -16.35
N LEU A 91 -10.20 -9.80 -15.88
CA LEU A 91 -9.10 -9.14 -16.60
C LEU A 91 -8.10 -10.12 -17.23
N GLY A 92 -8.36 -11.43 -17.14
CA GLY A 92 -7.36 -12.45 -17.46
C GLY A 92 -6.24 -12.52 -16.43
N PRO A 93 -5.36 -13.54 -16.52
CA PRO A 93 -4.27 -13.72 -15.57
C PRO A 93 -3.30 -12.53 -15.60
N PRO A 94 -2.77 -12.07 -14.45
CA PRO A 94 -1.68 -11.11 -14.42
C PRO A 94 -0.43 -11.63 -15.13
N GLU A 95 0.44 -10.73 -15.59
CA GLU A 95 1.69 -11.12 -16.24
C GLU A 95 2.60 -11.92 -15.28
N ALA A 96 3.07 -13.09 -15.73
CA ALA A 96 3.92 -13.98 -14.95
C ALA A 96 5.24 -13.34 -14.47
N ALA A 97 5.71 -12.30 -15.19
CA ALA A 97 6.89 -11.53 -14.81
C ALA A 97 6.74 -10.87 -13.43
N ASN A 98 5.53 -10.48 -13.02
CA ASN A 98 5.29 -9.94 -11.67
C ASN A 98 5.58 -10.99 -10.59
N ARG A 99 5.13 -12.24 -10.77
CA ARG A 99 5.45 -13.33 -9.84
C ARG A 99 6.96 -13.59 -9.80
N THR A 100 7.61 -13.67 -10.96
CA THR A 100 9.07 -13.86 -11.04
C THR A 100 9.82 -12.78 -10.25
N PHE A 101 9.45 -11.52 -10.42
CA PHE A 101 10.06 -10.41 -9.69
C PHE A 101 9.90 -10.54 -8.17
N PHE A 102 8.73 -10.98 -7.69
CA PHE A 102 8.47 -11.20 -6.26
C PHE A 102 9.31 -12.33 -5.69
N VAL A 103 9.46 -13.43 -6.43
CA VAL A 103 10.34 -14.55 -6.04
C VAL A 103 11.81 -14.10 -6.00
N GLU A 104 12.27 -13.31 -6.96
CA GLU A 104 13.62 -12.75 -6.95
C GLU A 104 13.85 -11.80 -5.77
N GLN A 105 12.86 -10.96 -5.40
CA GLN A 105 12.98 -10.09 -4.24
C GLN A 105 12.99 -10.89 -2.94
N LEU A 106 12.19 -11.96 -2.85
CA LEU A 106 12.21 -12.89 -1.73
C LEU A 106 13.62 -13.48 -1.55
N GLN A 107 14.22 -14.01 -2.61
CA GLN A 107 15.56 -14.59 -2.57
C GLN A 107 16.62 -13.59 -2.07
N LYS A 108 16.54 -12.32 -2.51
CA LYS A 108 17.44 -11.27 -2.01
C LYS A 108 17.26 -11.04 -0.52
N LEU A 109 16.02 -10.89 -0.05
CA LEU A 109 15.73 -10.65 1.36
C LEU A 109 16.13 -11.84 2.25
N GLN A 110 15.95 -13.08 1.79
CA GLN A 110 16.40 -14.27 2.50
C GLN A 110 17.92 -14.31 2.72
N SER A 111 18.69 -13.67 1.84
CA SER A 111 20.14 -13.57 1.99
C SER A 111 20.59 -12.49 2.97
N GLU A 112 19.68 -11.64 3.46
CA GLU A 112 20.00 -10.60 4.43
C GLU A 112 19.93 -11.14 5.89
N PRO A 113 20.74 -10.59 6.82
CA PRO A 113 20.59 -10.91 8.25
C PRO A 113 19.20 -10.56 8.78
N LEU A 114 18.61 -11.41 9.61
CA LEU A 114 17.25 -11.21 10.15
C LEU A 114 17.08 -9.86 10.86
N ASP A 115 18.08 -9.40 11.61
CA ASP A 115 18.00 -8.11 12.30
C ASP A 115 17.96 -6.92 11.33
N ARG A 116 18.52 -7.08 10.12
CA ARG A 116 18.41 -6.09 9.05
C ARG A 116 17.01 -6.06 8.48
N LEU A 117 16.36 -7.23 8.34
CA LEU A 117 14.98 -7.33 7.85
C LEU A 117 13.96 -6.68 8.77
N LYS A 118 14.28 -6.49 10.05
CA LYS A 118 13.42 -5.80 11.04
C LYS A 118 13.47 -4.27 10.93
N GLN A 119 14.25 -3.71 10.00
CA GLN A 119 14.54 -2.27 9.94
C GLN A 119 14.04 -1.61 8.64
N SER A 120 13.68 -0.32 8.75
CA SER A 120 13.28 0.51 7.61
C SER A 120 12.07 -0.09 6.88
N THR A 121 12.05 -0.08 5.54
CA THR A 121 10.94 -0.59 4.72
C THR A 121 10.94 -2.11 4.53
N ARG A 122 11.95 -2.83 5.05
CA ARG A 122 12.11 -4.27 4.81
C ARG A 122 11.00 -5.13 5.42
N PRO A 123 10.49 -4.86 6.64
CA PRO A 123 9.40 -5.65 7.17
C PRO A 123 8.17 -5.59 6.26
N ALA A 124 7.80 -4.39 5.81
CA ALA A 124 6.72 -4.17 4.87
C ALA A 124 6.97 -4.88 3.52
N GLN A 125 8.20 -4.85 2.99
CA GLN A 125 8.57 -5.62 1.79
C GLN A 125 8.34 -7.12 1.97
N VAL A 126 8.78 -7.69 3.09
CA VAL A 126 8.58 -9.12 3.39
C VAL A 126 7.09 -9.46 3.47
N ILE A 127 6.29 -8.63 4.15
CA ILE A 127 4.84 -8.82 4.31
C ILE A 127 4.13 -8.77 2.96
N TYR A 128 4.40 -7.75 2.14
CA TYR A 128 3.76 -7.60 0.83
C TYR A 128 4.22 -8.65 -0.18
N ILE A 129 5.45 -9.16 -0.09
CA ILE A 129 5.89 -10.31 -0.87
C ILE A 129 5.10 -11.56 -0.48
N ALA A 130 4.96 -11.84 0.82
CA ALA A 130 4.19 -12.98 1.29
C ALA A 130 2.71 -12.87 0.90
N ALA A 131 2.10 -11.69 1.06
CA ALA A 131 0.73 -11.43 0.68
C ALA A 131 0.51 -11.59 -0.84
N GLY A 132 1.38 -11.01 -1.66
CA GLY A 132 1.28 -11.09 -3.11
C GLY A 132 1.42 -12.51 -3.65
N LEU A 133 2.38 -13.28 -3.12
CA LEU A 133 2.57 -14.68 -3.52
C LEU A 133 1.40 -15.58 -3.05
N ALA A 134 0.85 -15.32 -1.85
CA ALA A 134 -0.32 -16.02 -1.35
C ALA A 134 -1.58 -15.79 -2.22
N GLU A 135 -1.86 -14.54 -2.57
CA GLU A 135 -2.98 -14.19 -3.47
C GLU A 135 -2.76 -14.74 -4.88
N TRP A 136 -1.51 -14.75 -5.36
CA TRP A 136 -1.15 -15.39 -6.62
C TRP A 136 -1.49 -16.88 -6.62
N ASP A 137 -1.06 -17.62 -5.61
CA ASP A 137 -1.30 -19.06 -5.47
C ASP A 137 -2.79 -19.38 -5.32
N ALA A 138 -3.52 -18.56 -4.55
CA ALA A 138 -4.97 -18.68 -4.39
C ALA A 138 -5.71 -18.51 -5.74
N ALA A 139 -5.30 -17.54 -6.55
CA ALA A 139 -5.87 -17.31 -7.87
C ALA A 139 -5.39 -18.32 -8.92
N SER A 140 -4.16 -18.83 -8.78
CA SER A 140 -3.47 -19.69 -9.76
C SER A 140 -3.48 -21.16 -9.34
N GLY A 141 -4.66 -21.78 -9.39
CA GLY A 141 -4.82 -23.20 -9.12
C GLY A 141 -5.09 -23.56 -7.66
N GLY A 142 -4.99 -22.61 -6.72
CA GLY A 142 -5.38 -22.81 -5.33
C GLY A 142 -4.45 -23.74 -4.56
N VAL A 143 -3.16 -23.78 -4.93
CA VAL A 143 -2.15 -24.64 -4.32
C VAL A 143 -1.05 -23.79 -3.71
N LEU A 144 -0.69 -24.06 -2.46
CA LEU A 144 0.44 -23.42 -1.79
C LEU A 144 1.76 -23.82 -2.45
N SER A 145 2.47 -22.85 -3.01
CA SER A 145 3.81 -23.03 -3.55
C SER A 145 4.89 -22.98 -2.48
N ALA A 146 6.06 -23.55 -2.79
CA ALA A 146 7.21 -23.52 -1.90
C ALA A 146 7.72 -22.08 -1.67
N GLU A 147 7.61 -21.20 -2.67
CA GLU A 147 8.01 -19.80 -2.53
C GLU A 147 7.08 -19.04 -1.59
N THR A 148 5.76 -19.24 -1.69
CA THR A 148 4.79 -18.63 -0.76
C THR A 148 4.99 -19.12 0.67
N GLU A 149 5.21 -20.43 0.86
CA GLU A 149 5.51 -20.97 2.17
C GLU A 149 6.79 -20.35 2.77
N THR A 150 7.82 -20.22 1.94
CA THR A 150 9.09 -19.59 2.34
C THR A 150 8.89 -18.11 2.72
N ALA A 151 8.09 -17.37 1.95
CA ALA A 151 7.79 -15.96 2.23
C ALA A 151 7.03 -15.80 3.56
N LEU A 152 6.03 -16.64 3.81
CA LEU A 152 5.26 -16.64 5.07
C LEU A 152 6.15 -17.02 6.27
N GLN A 153 7.03 -18.01 6.11
CA GLN A 153 7.99 -18.37 7.15
C GLN A 153 8.92 -17.20 7.47
N LEU A 154 9.50 -16.54 6.46
CA LEU A 154 10.35 -15.38 6.66
C LEU A 154 9.60 -14.24 7.35
N MET A 155 8.35 -13.97 6.93
CA MET A 155 7.48 -12.97 7.54
C MET A 155 7.31 -13.22 9.03
N PHE A 156 6.94 -14.43 9.45
CA PHE A 156 6.77 -14.75 10.88
C PHE A 156 8.10 -14.83 11.65
N GLN A 157 9.23 -15.13 11.00
CA GLN A 157 10.56 -15.11 11.65
C GLN A 157 11.00 -13.71 12.09
N ILE A 158 10.56 -12.66 11.40
CA ILE A 158 10.92 -11.27 11.72
C ILE A 158 9.85 -10.55 12.56
N GLN A 159 8.79 -11.25 12.97
CA GLN A 159 7.73 -10.70 13.81
C GLN A 159 8.28 -10.29 15.19
N THR A 160 7.74 -9.20 15.74
CA THR A 160 8.04 -8.74 17.10
C THR A 160 7.24 -9.51 18.15
N ASP A 161 7.58 -9.33 19.42
CA ASP A 161 6.87 -10.01 20.52
C ASP A 161 5.44 -9.54 20.71
N GLU A 162 5.13 -8.32 20.26
CA GLU A 162 3.80 -7.73 20.26
C GLU A 162 2.87 -8.40 19.23
N GLY A 163 3.40 -9.22 18.31
CA GLY A 163 2.60 -9.87 17.26
C GLY A 163 2.45 -9.03 15.99
N THR A 164 3.29 -8.01 15.82
CA THR A 164 3.35 -7.16 14.62
C THR A 164 4.78 -7.09 14.07
N TRP A 165 5.09 -6.10 13.23
CA TRP A 165 6.38 -5.90 12.58
C TRP A 165 6.89 -4.48 12.77
N GLY A 166 8.18 -4.28 12.55
CA GLY A 166 8.76 -2.94 12.45
C GLY A 166 8.10 -2.16 11.33
N THR A 167 7.82 -0.87 11.57
CA THR A 167 7.17 0.01 10.60
C THR A 167 7.88 1.35 10.55
N LEU A 168 7.76 2.03 9.41
CA LEU A 168 7.93 3.48 9.36
C LEU A 168 6.56 4.13 9.63
N ASP A 169 6.59 5.40 10.02
CA ASP A 169 5.40 6.21 10.28
C ASP A 169 5.28 7.41 9.32
N CYS A 170 6.00 7.40 8.21
CA CYS A 170 6.23 8.61 7.43
C CYS A 170 5.31 8.77 6.20
N TRP A 171 4.62 7.72 5.72
CA TRP A 171 3.96 7.73 4.40
C TRP A 171 2.46 7.35 4.36
N PRO A 172 1.61 7.86 5.27
CA PRO A 172 0.19 7.48 5.30
C PRO A 172 -0.55 7.62 3.96
N PRO A 173 -1.51 6.71 3.67
CA PRO A 173 -2.10 5.72 4.59
C PRO A 173 -1.47 4.31 4.54
N PHE A 174 -0.49 4.09 3.67
CA PHE A 174 0.33 2.88 3.63
C PHE A 174 1.65 3.14 4.36
N GLU A 175 2.35 2.10 4.83
CA GLU A 175 3.69 2.31 5.46
C GLU A 175 3.65 3.39 6.58
N SER A 176 2.56 3.41 7.35
CA SER A 176 2.26 4.45 8.34
C SER A 176 2.23 3.95 9.77
N ASP A 177 1.96 2.66 9.96
CA ASP A 177 1.79 2.08 11.28
C ASP A 177 1.82 0.55 11.24
N ALA A 178 2.14 -0.03 12.40
CA ALA A 178 2.25 -1.46 12.57
C ALA A 178 0.87 -2.16 12.54
N TYR A 179 -0.22 -1.41 12.66
CA TYR A 179 -1.57 -1.95 12.59
C TYR A 179 -1.91 -2.34 11.15
N HIS A 180 -1.58 -1.47 10.19
CA HIS A 180 -1.72 -1.75 8.77
C HIS A 180 -0.95 -3.02 8.40
N GLU A 181 0.34 -3.09 8.73
CA GLU A 181 1.20 -4.25 8.44
C GLU A 181 0.63 -5.55 9.03
N ALA A 182 0.10 -5.49 10.25
CA ALA A 182 -0.56 -6.63 10.88
C ALA A 182 -1.81 -7.09 10.09
N THR A 183 -2.64 -6.17 9.59
CA THR A 183 -3.81 -6.54 8.79
C THR A 183 -3.42 -7.20 7.46
N VAL A 184 -2.36 -6.72 6.79
CA VAL A 184 -1.87 -7.32 5.53
C VAL A 184 -1.27 -8.70 5.79
N ALA A 185 -0.50 -8.87 6.85
CA ALA A 185 0.05 -10.18 7.23
C ALA A 185 -1.05 -11.19 7.57
N ALA A 186 -2.14 -10.75 8.22
CA ALA A 186 -3.29 -11.62 8.50
C ALA A 186 -3.98 -12.05 7.21
N MET A 187 -4.17 -11.12 6.26
CA MET A 187 -4.73 -11.45 4.95
C MET A 187 -3.81 -12.37 4.15
N ALA A 188 -2.48 -12.22 4.22
CA ALA A 188 -1.52 -13.11 3.59
C ALA A 188 -1.65 -14.55 4.09
N ALA A 189 -1.70 -14.74 5.41
CA ALA A 189 -1.89 -16.05 6.04
C ALA A 189 -3.23 -16.69 5.63
N ALA A 190 -4.29 -15.89 5.52
CA ALA A 190 -5.62 -16.37 5.14
C ALA A 190 -5.75 -16.69 3.64
N ALA A 191 -5.07 -15.94 2.78
CA ALA A 191 -5.07 -16.16 1.33
C ALA A 191 -4.29 -17.41 0.94
N ALA A 192 -3.21 -17.73 1.66
CA ALA A 192 -2.31 -18.84 1.34
C ALA A 192 -3.02 -20.21 1.43
N PRO A 193 -3.18 -20.95 0.31
CA PRO A 193 -4.03 -22.14 0.28
C PRO A 193 -3.62 -23.22 1.30
N GLY A 194 -4.49 -23.52 2.26
CA GLY A 194 -4.25 -24.56 3.28
C GLY A 194 -3.14 -24.24 4.30
N TRP A 195 -2.53 -23.05 4.26
CA TRP A 195 -1.39 -22.72 5.12
C TRP A 195 -1.76 -22.67 6.61
N ILE A 196 -2.90 -22.06 6.96
CA ILE A 196 -3.36 -22.01 8.36
C ILE A 196 -3.57 -23.43 8.92
N ALA A 197 -4.18 -24.33 8.14
CA ALA A 197 -4.39 -25.72 8.56
C ALA A 197 -3.06 -26.47 8.73
N LYS A 198 -2.11 -26.23 7.83
CA LYS A 198 -0.75 -26.79 7.91
C LYS A 198 -0.03 -26.34 9.19
N VAL A 199 -0.10 -25.05 9.51
CA VAL A 199 0.53 -24.48 10.71
C VAL A 199 -0.17 -24.92 12.00
N ALA A 200 -1.49 -25.10 11.99
CA ALA A 200 -2.22 -25.65 13.13
C ALA A 200 -1.79 -27.09 13.48
N ALA A 201 -1.28 -27.85 12.51
CA ALA A 201 -0.72 -29.18 12.75
C ALA A 201 0.69 -29.17 13.37
N THR A 202 1.34 -28.00 13.47
CA THR A 202 2.66 -27.81 14.07
C THR A 202 2.65 -26.67 15.09
N PRO A 203 1.91 -26.83 16.21
CA PRO A 203 1.59 -25.74 17.14
C PRO A 203 2.80 -25.05 17.79
N ASP A 204 3.93 -25.76 17.90
CA ASP A 204 5.18 -25.22 18.49
C ASP A 204 6.08 -24.52 17.46
N SER A 205 5.68 -24.47 16.18
CA SER A 205 6.47 -23.79 15.14
C SER A 205 6.43 -22.26 15.30
N VAL A 206 7.47 -21.58 14.84
CA VAL A 206 7.55 -20.10 14.84
C VAL A 206 6.32 -19.48 14.17
N SER A 207 5.87 -20.05 13.05
CA SER A 207 4.69 -19.59 12.33
C SER A 207 3.38 -19.79 13.10
N ALA A 208 3.23 -20.90 13.84
CA ALA A 208 2.03 -21.15 14.65
C ALA A 208 1.93 -20.18 15.83
N VAL A 209 3.03 -20.05 16.59
CA VAL A 209 3.12 -19.09 17.68
C VAL A 209 2.91 -17.66 17.17
N GLY A 210 3.51 -17.32 16.01
CA GLY A 210 3.40 -16.00 15.43
C GLY A 210 1.99 -15.67 14.91
N LEU A 211 1.28 -16.64 14.34
CA LEU A 211 -0.11 -16.48 13.92
C LEU A 211 -1.03 -16.19 15.12
N GLU A 212 -0.82 -16.86 16.26
CA GLU A 212 -1.58 -16.59 17.47
C GLU A 212 -1.23 -15.23 18.10
N LYS A 213 0.04 -14.83 18.08
CA LYS A 213 0.45 -13.47 18.47
C LYS A 213 -0.23 -12.41 17.60
N LEU A 214 -0.27 -12.61 16.28
CA LEU A 214 -0.94 -11.72 15.33
C LEU A 214 -2.45 -11.61 15.60
N ARG A 215 -3.13 -12.75 15.77
CA ARG A 215 -4.55 -12.78 16.11
C ARG A 215 -4.83 -12.05 17.42
N LYS A 216 -4.00 -12.28 18.44
CA LYS A 216 -4.09 -11.57 19.73
C LYS A 216 -3.93 -10.07 19.52
N TYR A 217 -2.89 -9.64 18.81
CA TYR A 217 -2.64 -8.23 18.51
C TYR A 217 -3.86 -7.55 17.86
N LEU A 218 -4.39 -8.11 16.77
CA LEU A 218 -5.54 -7.54 16.06
C LEU A 218 -6.85 -7.54 16.88
N ARG A 219 -7.00 -8.46 17.85
CA ARG A 219 -8.16 -8.52 18.75
C ARG A 219 -8.05 -7.55 19.92
N THR A 220 -6.85 -7.26 20.42
CA THR A 220 -6.66 -6.53 21.68
C THR A 220 -6.08 -5.14 21.51
N GLN A 221 -5.28 -4.90 20.47
CA GLN A 221 -4.75 -3.59 20.17
C GLN A 221 -5.88 -2.70 19.64
N PRO A 222 -6.17 -1.56 20.27
CA PRO A 222 -7.16 -0.63 19.75
C PRO A 222 -6.74 -0.11 18.35
N PRO A 223 -7.64 -0.15 17.35
CA PRO A 223 -7.41 0.52 16.08
C PRO A 223 -7.08 2.00 16.29
N LEU A 224 -6.09 2.53 15.56
CA LEU A 224 -5.60 3.91 15.74
C LEU A 224 -6.66 4.97 15.40
N HIS A 225 -7.47 4.68 14.38
CA HIS A 225 -8.52 5.54 13.85
C HIS A 225 -9.48 4.71 12.99
N ASP A 226 -10.51 5.35 12.40
CA ASP A 226 -11.53 4.62 11.64
C ASP A 226 -10.95 3.93 10.41
N TYR A 227 -9.89 4.46 9.80
CA TYR A 227 -9.24 3.75 8.68
C TYR A 227 -8.66 2.39 9.12
N SER A 228 -7.99 2.32 10.27
CA SER A 228 -7.53 1.05 10.84
C SER A 228 -8.69 0.12 11.21
N ARG A 229 -9.87 0.67 11.59
CA ARG A 229 -11.10 -0.13 11.79
C ARG A 229 -11.57 -0.78 10.49
N VAL A 230 -11.49 -0.07 9.37
CA VAL A 230 -11.79 -0.64 8.05
C VAL A 230 -10.79 -1.72 7.66
N LEU A 231 -9.49 -1.50 7.88
CA LEU A 231 -8.48 -2.54 7.64
C LEU A 231 -8.70 -3.80 8.49
N LEU A 232 -9.08 -3.62 9.75
CA LEU A 232 -9.43 -4.73 10.64
C LEU A 232 -10.66 -5.49 10.13
N LEU A 233 -11.69 -4.78 9.67
CA LEU A 233 -12.87 -5.39 9.06
C LEU A 233 -12.49 -6.19 7.80
N TRP A 234 -11.61 -5.65 6.96
CA TRP A 234 -11.11 -6.34 5.77
C TRP A 234 -10.37 -7.63 6.14
N ALA A 235 -9.43 -7.56 7.08
CA ALA A 235 -8.71 -8.72 7.57
C ALA A 235 -9.67 -9.79 8.15
N ALA A 236 -10.69 -9.38 8.90
CA ALA A 236 -11.69 -10.29 9.47
C ALA A 236 -12.64 -10.90 8.42
N ALA A 237 -12.86 -10.22 7.28
CA ALA A 237 -13.59 -10.80 6.16
C ALA A 237 -12.77 -11.90 5.46
N ARG A 238 -11.44 -11.76 5.42
CA ARG A 238 -10.51 -12.74 4.86
C ARG A 238 -10.18 -13.89 5.82
N MET A 239 -10.15 -13.61 7.13
CA MET A 239 -9.90 -14.56 8.21
C MET A 239 -11.14 -14.63 9.13
N PRO A 240 -12.14 -15.47 8.82
CA PRO A 240 -13.45 -15.44 9.49
C PRO A 240 -13.41 -15.74 10.99
N ASP A 241 -12.38 -16.45 11.47
CA ASP A 241 -12.16 -16.75 12.89
C ASP A 241 -11.44 -15.61 13.64
N LEU A 242 -11.04 -14.53 12.96
CA LEU A 242 -10.34 -13.41 13.58
C LEU A 242 -11.24 -12.66 14.57
N LEU A 243 -12.45 -12.29 14.16
CA LEU A 243 -13.39 -11.50 14.97
C LEU A 243 -14.79 -12.14 15.03
N PRO A 244 -15.48 -12.06 16.19
CA PRO A 244 -16.91 -12.38 16.29
C PRO A 244 -17.76 -11.55 15.31
N GLU A 245 -18.89 -12.12 14.88
CA GLU A 245 -19.84 -11.43 13.99
C GLU A 245 -20.30 -10.08 14.52
N ALA A 246 -20.58 -9.97 15.82
CA ALA A 246 -21.01 -8.71 16.44
C ALA A 246 -19.98 -7.58 16.23
N GLN A 247 -18.69 -7.87 16.41
CA GLN A 247 -17.63 -6.88 16.19
C GLN A 247 -17.49 -6.53 14.70
N ARG A 248 -17.62 -7.50 13.79
CA ARG A 248 -17.62 -7.23 12.35
C ARG A 248 -18.78 -6.31 11.94
N GLN A 249 -19.96 -6.50 12.52
CA GLN A 249 -21.11 -5.62 12.30
C GLN A 249 -20.87 -4.21 12.85
N GLU A 250 -20.27 -4.06 14.04
CA GLU A 250 -19.91 -2.75 14.58
C GLU A 250 -18.95 -1.99 13.65
N LEU A 251 -17.90 -2.65 13.15
CA LEU A 251 -16.95 -2.05 12.21
C LEU A 251 -17.62 -1.68 10.87
N ARG A 252 -18.56 -2.52 10.38
CA ARG A 252 -19.36 -2.23 9.18
C ARG A 252 -20.20 -0.98 9.37
N GLN A 253 -20.82 -0.80 10.55
CA GLN A 253 -21.58 0.42 10.86
C GLN A 253 -20.69 1.66 10.94
N VAL A 254 -19.45 1.55 11.42
CA VAL A 254 -18.48 2.65 11.36
C VAL A 254 -18.22 3.06 9.91
N LEU A 255 -17.95 2.09 9.03
CA LEU A 255 -17.70 2.36 7.61
C LEU A 255 -18.92 3.03 6.93
N LEU A 256 -20.13 2.50 7.15
CA LEU A 256 -21.36 3.06 6.57
C LEU A 256 -21.66 4.49 7.05
N LYS A 257 -21.31 4.83 8.30
CA LYS A 257 -21.48 6.21 8.83
C LYS A 257 -20.63 7.26 8.12
N HIS A 258 -19.53 6.84 7.49
CA HIS A 258 -18.67 7.73 6.71
C HIS A 258 -19.12 7.87 5.25
N GLN A 259 -20.15 7.14 4.81
CA GLN A 259 -20.63 7.25 3.43
C GLN A 259 -21.24 8.63 3.18
N LYS A 260 -20.76 9.32 2.14
CA LYS A 260 -21.29 10.61 1.70
C LYS A 260 -22.60 10.42 0.93
N SER A 261 -23.34 11.52 0.74
CA SER A 261 -24.63 11.51 0.04
C SER A 261 -24.56 11.11 -1.44
N ASP A 262 -23.41 11.28 -2.07
CA ASP A 262 -23.11 10.82 -3.43
C ASP A 262 -22.67 9.35 -3.50
N GLY A 263 -22.62 8.66 -2.36
CA GLY A 263 -22.23 7.27 -2.23
C GLY A 263 -20.72 7.05 -2.07
N SER A 264 -19.90 8.10 -2.10
CA SER A 264 -18.44 8.02 -1.97
C SER A 264 -17.96 8.02 -0.51
N TRP A 265 -16.67 7.74 -0.31
CA TRP A 265 -15.97 7.91 0.96
C TRP A 265 -14.71 8.75 0.76
N SER A 266 -14.34 9.52 1.80
CA SER A 266 -13.12 10.31 1.83
C SER A 266 -12.22 9.82 2.95
N ILE A 267 -10.99 9.40 2.67
CA ILE A 267 -10.02 8.98 3.70
C ILE A 267 -9.79 10.08 4.74
N ARG A 268 -9.98 11.35 4.34
CA ARG A 268 -9.80 12.51 5.22
C ARG A 268 -10.82 12.57 6.35
N SER A 269 -11.96 11.89 6.24
CA SER A 269 -12.92 11.78 7.36
C SER A 269 -12.59 10.66 8.34
N PHE A 270 -11.66 9.74 8.00
CA PHE A 270 -11.40 8.53 8.79
C PHE A 270 -10.37 8.71 9.90
N ALA A 271 -9.68 9.85 9.98
CA ALA A 271 -8.85 10.21 11.11
C ALA A 271 -8.61 11.72 11.16
N ALA A 272 -8.34 12.23 12.37
CA ALA A 272 -7.84 13.59 12.55
C ALA A 272 -6.49 13.78 11.84
N ALA A 273 -6.19 14.99 11.40
CA ALA A 273 -4.98 15.30 10.63
C ALA A 273 -3.68 14.91 11.37
N GLU A 274 -3.69 15.04 12.70
CA GLU A 274 -2.60 14.69 13.62
C GLU A 274 -2.42 13.18 13.80
N ALA A 275 -3.46 12.39 13.54
CA ALA A 275 -3.40 10.94 13.69
C ALA A 275 -2.65 10.27 12.52
N TRP A 276 -2.45 10.97 11.41
CA TRP A 276 -1.74 10.45 10.25
C TRP A 276 -0.23 10.62 10.37
N GLY A 277 0.50 9.51 10.34
CA GLY A 277 1.97 9.50 10.24
C GLY A 277 2.68 10.37 11.29
N GLY A 278 2.26 10.23 12.55
CA GLY A 278 2.77 11.06 13.66
C GLY A 278 2.41 12.54 13.56
N GLY A 279 1.42 12.90 12.73
CA GLY A 279 1.01 14.28 12.47
C GLY A 279 1.91 15.03 11.50
N ASN A 280 2.86 14.37 10.84
CA ASN A 280 3.84 15.00 9.96
C ASN A 280 3.23 15.77 8.78
N ARG A 281 1.99 15.44 8.40
CA ARG A 281 1.23 16.11 7.34
C ARG A 281 0.12 17.01 7.86
N ALA A 282 -0.10 17.10 9.17
CA ALA A 282 -1.29 17.73 9.74
C ALA A 282 -1.50 19.17 9.27
N ALA A 283 -0.44 19.98 9.25
CA ALA A 283 -0.51 21.37 8.76
C ALA A 283 -0.91 21.44 7.27
N LYS A 284 -0.40 20.53 6.44
CA LYS A 284 -0.75 20.46 5.02
C LYS A 284 -2.21 20.06 4.82
N LEU A 285 -2.69 19.06 5.56
CA LEU A 285 -4.09 18.62 5.45
C LEU A 285 -5.07 19.72 5.88
N LYS A 286 -4.76 20.44 6.97
CA LYS A 286 -5.60 21.56 7.46
C LYS A 286 -5.63 22.77 6.54
N ALA A 287 -4.60 22.93 5.69
CA ALA A 287 -4.51 24.02 4.74
C ALA A 287 -5.27 23.74 3.43
N GLU A 288 -5.83 22.54 3.26
CA GLU A 288 -6.62 22.19 2.09
C GLU A 288 -7.92 23.01 2.07
N PRO A 289 -8.31 23.58 0.91
CA PRO A 289 -9.50 24.44 0.80
C PRO A 289 -10.80 23.75 1.26
N ASP A 290 -10.86 22.44 1.09
CA ASP A 290 -11.96 21.52 1.35
C ASP A 290 -11.81 20.75 2.67
N PHE A 291 -10.90 21.17 3.57
CA PHE A 291 -10.65 20.47 4.83
C PHE A 291 -11.91 20.24 5.69
N ALA A 292 -12.86 21.18 5.67
CA ALA A 292 -14.10 21.09 6.45
C ALA A 292 -15.11 20.07 5.89
N ASP A 293 -15.09 19.83 4.58
CA ASP A 293 -15.94 18.85 3.89
C ASP A 293 -15.15 18.23 2.73
N PRO A 294 -14.25 17.28 3.01
CA PRO A 294 -13.37 16.74 1.98
C PRO A 294 -14.18 15.92 0.97
N PRO A 295 -13.86 16.00 -0.33
CA PRO A 295 -14.52 15.23 -1.37
C PRO A 295 -14.20 13.74 -1.20
N GLY A 296 -15.05 12.89 -1.79
CA GLY A 296 -14.74 11.47 -1.91
C GLY A 296 -13.48 11.24 -2.72
N ASP A 297 -12.70 10.22 -2.35
CA ASP A 297 -11.49 9.83 -3.08
C ASP A 297 -11.55 8.37 -3.53
N GLY A 298 -10.83 8.07 -4.62
CA GLY A 298 -10.85 6.74 -5.24
C GLY A 298 -10.26 5.64 -4.36
N HIS A 299 -9.28 5.96 -3.50
CA HIS A 299 -8.67 4.98 -2.60
C HIS A 299 -9.67 4.52 -1.54
N MET A 300 -10.25 5.46 -0.80
CA MET A 300 -11.18 5.13 0.28
C MET A 300 -12.50 4.59 -0.24
N THR A 301 -13.02 5.13 -1.35
CA THR A 301 -14.24 4.62 -1.97
C THR A 301 -14.04 3.20 -2.49
N GLY A 302 -12.92 2.92 -3.17
CA GLY A 302 -12.58 1.58 -3.63
C GLY A 302 -12.43 0.59 -2.49
N LEU A 303 -11.69 0.97 -1.43
CA LEU A 303 -11.53 0.14 -0.24
C LEU A 303 -12.87 -0.14 0.44
N ALA A 304 -13.72 0.87 0.62
CA ALA A 304 -15.05 0.70 1.23
C ALA A 304 -15.90 -0.32 0.48
N ILE A 305 -15.91 -0.25 -0.86
CA ILE A 305 -16.66 -1.19 -1.71
C ILE A 305 -16.13 -2.62 -1.60
N VAL A 306 -14.81 -2.80 -1.53
CA VAL A 306 -14.20 -4.13 -1.41
C VAL A 306 -14.46 -4.76 -0.04
N VAL A 307 -14.55 -3.95 1.01
CA VAL A 307 -14.69 -4.42 2.39
C VAL A 307 -16.14 -4.71 2.79
N LEU A 308 -17.11 -3.99 2.22
CA LEU A 308 -18.55 -4.18 2.48
C LEU A 308 -19.08 -5.47 1.83
#